data_AF-N6Y0K8-F1
#
_entry.id   AF-N6Y0K8-F1
#
_cell.length_a   1.000
_cell.length_b   1.000
_cell.length_c   1.000
_cell.angle_alpha   90.00
_cell.angle_beta   90.00
_cell.angle_gamma   90.00
#
_symmetry.space_group_name_H-M   'P 1'
#
loop_
_entity.id
_entity.type
_entity.pdbx_description
1 polymer ?
#
loop_
_entity_poly.entity_id
_entity_poly.type
_entity_poly.pdbx_seq_one_letter_code
_entity_poly.pdbx_strand_id
1 'polypeptide(L)'
;PGGDRAAREPWRMAAALLHACGRGDEIARRFSRHPAAALLGQVLARPALCPATSSLGRHFDAAAALLGLCEVMQTEAEAAVALERLAAGSTAPPVSPADWQITQATATHGPAGPSSEASPPVGELPPDLTLQLDLHPLLLCLADAPDAGRGAARFHATLAAALTDWVATARRLTGCDTVVLSGGCLHNRLLSAALHASLPAVGCEVLGAQRLSPGDAGLALGQAWVALHQLAAKET
;
A
#
# COMPACT_ATOMS: atom_id res chain seq x y z
N PRO A 1 2.16 2.87 15.19
CA PRO A 1 2.68 3.19 16.54
C PRO A 1 3.94 2.36 16.84
N GLY A 2 5.05 2.98 17.29
CA GLY A 2 6.24 2.27 17.77
C GLY A 2 7.44 2.14 16.81
N GLY A 3 7.49 2.91 15.72
CA GLY A 3 8.66 2.96 14.81
C GLY A 3 9.06 1.57 14.30
N ASP A 4 10.33 1.20 14.46
CA ASP A 4 10.87 -0.10 14.05
C ASP A 4 10.13 -1.30 14.66
N ARG A 5 9.53 -1.15 15.85
CA ARG A 5 8.71 -2.23 16.43
C ARG A 5 7.47 -2.52 15.61
N ALA A 6 6.87 -1.51 14.98
CA ALA A 6 5.75 -1.73 14.06
C ALA A 6 6.15 -2.58 12.85
N ALA A 7 7.43 -2.58 12.48
CA ALA A 7 7.96 -3.42 11.43
C ALA A 7 8.18 -4.87 11.84
N ARG A 8 8.09 -5.21 13.12
CA ARG A 8 8.18 -6.59 13.65
C ARG A 8 6.92 -7.08 14.34
N GLU A 9 6.00 -6.17 14.66
CA GLU A 9 4.77 -6.45 15.38
C GLU A 9 3.55 -6.02 14.53
N PRO A 10 3.19 -6.78 13.48
CA PRO A 10 2.01 -6.54 12.63
C PRO A 10 0.71 -6.19 13.38
N TRP A 11 0.50 -6.77 14.57
CA TRP A 11 -0.68 -6.46 15.40
C TRP A 11 -0.82 -4.95 15.69
N ARG A 12 0.29 -4.20 15.73
CA ARG A 12 0.29 -2.75 15.92
C ARG A 12 -0.27 -1.99 14.73
N MET A 13 -0.09 -2.52 13.51
CA MET A 13 -0.67 -1.93 12.30
C MET A 13 -2.16 -2.21 12.21
N ALA A 14 -2.58 -3.45 12.53
CA ALA A 14 -3.99 -3.77 12.68
C ALA A 14 -4.67 -2.91 13.77
N ALA A 15 -4.03 -2.72 14.92
CA ALA A 15 -4.55 -1.86 15.97
C ALA A 15 -4.63 -0.38 15.56
N ALA A 16 -3.63 0.13 14.83
CA ALA A 16 -3.66 1.50 14.30
C ALA A 16 -4.82 1.71 13.32
N LEU A 17 -5.05 0.74 12.44
CA LEU A 17 -6.18 0.73 11.52
C LEU A 17 -7.52 0.73 12.28
N LEU A 18 -7.70 -0.18 13.22
CA LEU A 18 -8.92 -0.27 14.03
C LEU A 18 -9.21 1.06 14.73
N HIS A 19 -8.18 1.70 15.31
CA HIS A 19 -8.33 3.02 15.92
C HIS A 19 -8.73 4.09 14.92
N ALA A 20 -8.06 4.17 13.77
CA ALA A 20 -8.35 5.16 12.72
C ALA A 20 -9.80 5.04 12.19
N CYS A 21 -10.34 3.82 12.21
CA CYS A 21 -11.71 3.52 11.79
C CYS A 21 -12.75 3.57 12.92
N GLY A 22 -12.41 4.10 14.10
CA GLY A 22 -13.34 4.24 15.22
C GLY A 22 -13.64 2.95 15.99
N ARG A 23 -12.90 1.86 15.74
CA ARG A 23 -13.02 0.53 16.37
C ARG A 23 -11.91 0.28 17.40
N GLY A 24 -11.45 1.36 18.05
CA GLY A 24 -10.30 1.31 18.97
C GLY A 24 -10.57 0.53 20.26
N ASP A 25 -11.83 0.42 20.67
CA ASP A 25 -12.31 -0.36 21.80
C ASP A 25 -12.07 -1.88 21.63
N GLU A 26 -11.98 -2.35 20.38
CA GLU A 26 -11.77 -3.76 20.08
C GLU A 26 -10.30 -4.22 20.22
N ILE A 27 -9.35 -3.27 20.24
CA ILE A 27 -7.90 -3.54 20.22
C ILE A 27 -7.50 -4.46 21.38
N ALA A 28 -7.93 -4.12 22.60
CA ALA A 28 -7.56 -4.87 23.80
C ALA A 28 -8.10 -6.31 23.79
N ARG A 29 -9.30 -6.51 23.25
CA ARG A 29 -9.93 -7.84 23.13
C ARG A 29 -9.23 -8.68 22.07
N ARG A 30 -9.03 -8.12 20.88
CA ARG A 30 -8.44 -8.81 19.72
C ARG A 30 -6.99 -9.21 19.96
N PHE A 31 -6.20 -8.32 20.53
CA PHE A 31 -4.76 -8.51 20.75
C PHE A 31 -4.44 -8.73 22.23
N SER A 32 -5.32 -9.43 22.96
CA SER A 32 -5.23 -9.67 24.40
C SER A 32 -3.95 -10.40 24.84
N ARG A 33 -3.29 -11.12 23.92
CA ARG A 33 -1.98 -11.75 24.13
C ARG A 33 -0.84 -10.74 24.28
N HIS A 34 -1.06 -9.48 23.86
CA HIS A 34 -0.07 -8.40 23.94
C HIS A 34 -0.41 -7.48 25.12
N PRO A 35 0.42 -7.44 26.18
CA PRO A 35 0.17 -6.56 27.33
C PRO A 35 0.02 -5.09 26.94
N ALA A 36 0.70 -4.66 25.87
CA ALA A 36 0.63 -3.30 25.36
C ALA A 36 -0.71 -2.95 24.68
N ALA A 37 -1.53 -3.93 24.28
CA ALA A 37 -2.77 -3.68 23.53
C ALA A 37 -3.78 -2.85 24.34
N ALA A 38 -3.86 -3.07 25.65
CA ALA A 38 -4.80 -2.36 26.54
C ALA A 38 -4.55 -0.84 26.59
N LEU A 39 -3.29 -0.41 26.45
CA LEU A 39 -2.91 1.00 26.51
C LEU A 39 -2.66 1.61 25.11
N LEU A 40 -2.62 0.79 24.06
CA LEU A 40 -2.23 1.25 22.72
C LEU A 40 -3.20 2.29 22.16
N GLY A 41 -4.51 2.18 22.46
CA GLY A 41 -5.50 3.18 22.06
C GLY A 41 -5.19 4.59 22.57
N GLN A 42 -4.63 4.70 23.79
CA GLN A 42 -4.24 6.00 24.37
C GLN A 42 -3.01 6.59 23.66
N VAL A 43 -2.10 5.74 23.18
CA VAL A 43 -0.93 6.17 22.40
C VAL A 43 -1.37 6.60 21.00
N LEU A 44 -2.28 5.85 20.37
CA LEU A 44 -2.80 6.13 19.04
C LEU A 44 -3.59 7.46 19.00
N ALA A 45 -4.25 7.83 20.10
CA ALA A 45 -4.92 9.12 20.25
C ALA A 45 -3.95 10.33 20.28
N ARG A 46 -2.63 10.10 20.26
CA ARG A 46 -1.58 11.14 20.25
C ARG A 46 -0.80 11.08 18.94
N PRO A 47 -1.18 11.86 17.90
CA PRO A 47 -0.54 11.82 16.59
C PRO A 47 0.98 12.05 16.63
N ALA A 48 1.46 12.90 17.55
CA ALA A 48 2.88 13.17 17.73
C ALA A 48 3.72 11.92 18.08
N LEU A 49 3.12 10.87 18.63
CA LEU A 49 3.78 9.60 18.97
C LEU A 49 3.62 8.54 17.87
N CYS A 50 2.87 8.85 16.82
CA CYS A 50 2.46 7.91 15.78
C CYS A 50 2.67 8.54 14.40
N PRO A 51 3.93 8.56 13.90
CA PRO A 51 4.20 9.08 12.55
C PRO A 51 3.37 8.32 11.52
N ALA A 52 2.83 9.06 10.54
CA ALA A 52 2.06 8.51 9.43
C ALA A 52 2.94 7.68 8.50
N THR A 53 2.32 6.74 7.77
CA THR A 53 3.00 5.93 6.76
C THR A 53 2.07 5.63 5.59
N SER A 54 2.62 5.65 4.38
CA SER A 54 1.96 5.22 3.14
C SER A 54 2.47 3.85 2.66
N SER A 55 3.17 3.11 3.52
CA SER A 55 3.79 1.84 3.15
C SER A 55 2.74 0.76 2.84
N LEU A 56 2.80 0.21 1.63
CA LEU A 56 1.99 -0.94 1.24
C LEU A 56 2.33 -2.17 2.11
N GLY A 57 3.59 -2.36 2.49
CA GLY A 57 4.01 -3.44 3.39
C GLY A 57 3.28 -3.40 4.74
N ARG A 58 3.00 -2.20 5.27
CA ARG A 58 2.22 -2.05 6.51
C ARG A 58 0.73 -2.43 6.34
N HIS A 59 0.20 -2.34 5.13
CA HIS A 59 -1.15 -2.85 4.82
C HIS A 59 -1.17 -4.39 4.79
N PHE A 60 -0.12 -5.03 4.25
CA PHE A 60 0.06 -6.49 4.36
C PHE A 60 0.14 -6.94 5.82
N ASP A 61 0.90 -6.22 6.65
CA ASP A 61 1.01 -6.52 8.08
C ASP A 61 -0.34 -6.38 8.79
N ALA A 62 -1.07 -5.30 8.54
CA ALA A 62 -2.41 -5.09 9.11
C ALA A 62 -3.37 -6.22 8.69
N ALA A 63 -3.41 -6.57 7.41
CA ALA A 63 -4.25 -7.65 6.90
C ALA A 63 -3.90 -9.00 7.54
N ALA A 64 -2.61 -9.36 7.60
CA ALA A 64 -2.15 -10.61 8.19
C ALA A 64 -2.49 -10.68 9.69
N ALA A 65 -2.33 -9.60 10.44
CA ALA A 65 -2.66 -9.57 11.86
C ALA A 65 -4.18 -9.62 12.11
N LEU A 66 -4.99 -8.93 11.31
CA LEU A 66 -6.45 -8.98 11.43
C LEU A 66 -7.02 -10.37 11.16
N LEU A 67 -6.41 -11.10 10.21
CA LEU A 67 -6.77 -12.48 9.88
C LEU A 67 -6.12 -13.50 10.82
N GLY A 68 -5.39 -13.07 11.86
CA GLY A 68 -4.76 -13.94 12.85
C GLY A 68 -3.59 -14.78 12.32
N LEU A 69 -2.95 -14.36 11.22
CA LEU A 69 -1.87 -15.11 10.57
C LEU A 69 -0.50 -14.82 11.16
N CYS A 70 -0.24 -13.56 11.48
CA CYS A 70 1.02 -13.11 12.03
C CYS A 70 0.79 -11.86 12.87
N GLU A 71 1.00 -11.96 14.18
CA GLU A 71 0.96 -10.80 15.08
C GLU A 71 2.37 -10.27 15.37
N VAL A 72 3.38 -11.15 15.40
CA VAL A 72 4.80 -10.83 15.62
C VAL A 72 5.64 -11.64 14.65
N MET A 73 6.46 -10.94 13.86
CA MET A 73 7.35 -11.55 12.87
C MET A 73 8.68 -11.97 13.49
N GLN A 74 9.15 -13.16 13.09
CA GLN A 74 10.47 -13.70 13.36
C GLN A 74 11.45 -13.40 12.22
N THR A 75 10.95 -13.36 10.99
CA THR A 75 11.74 -13.01 9.80
C THR A 75 11.16 -11.82 9.06
N GLU A 76 11.98 -11.20 8.21
CA GLU A 76 11.52 -10.11 7.36
C GLU A 76 10.38 -10.58 6.44
N ALA A 77 9.35 -9.73 6.29
CA ALA A 77 8.19 -9.95 5.44
C ALA A 77 7.35 -11.21 5.74
N GLU A 78 7.53 -11.85 6.90
CA GLU A 78 6.81 -13.08 7.28
C GLU A 78 5.29 -12.94 7.17
N ALA A 79 4.74 -11.81 7.63
CA ALA A 79 3.31 -11.53 7.55
C ALA A 79 2.78 -11.51 6.10
N ALA A 80 3.51 -10.85 5.18
CA ALA A 80 3.15 -10.78 3.77
C ALA A 80 3.23 -12.16 3.10
N VAL A 81 4.28 -12.94 3.39
CA VAL A 81 4.46 -14.30 2.86
C VAL A 81 3.38 -15.25 3.37
N ALA A 82 3.03 -15.16 4.65
CA ALA A 82 1.96 -15.97 5.24
C ALA A 82 0.60 -15.67 4.59
N LEU A 83 0.31 -14.38 4.37
CA LEU A 83 -0.91 -13.92 3.72
C LEU A 83 -0.98 -14.41 2.26
N GLU A 84 0.11 -14.30 1.50
CA GLU A 84 0.19 -14.78 0.12
C GLU A 84 -0.04 -16.29 0.01
N ARG A 85 0.66 -17.08 0.85
CA ARG A 85 0.55 -18.53 0.85
C ARG A 85 -0.87 -18.98 1.13
N LEU A 86 -1.54 -18.33 2.08
CA LEU A 86 -2.91 -18.67 2.43
C LEU A 86 -3.91 -18.28 1.33
N ALA A 87 -3.70 -17.11 0.71
CA ALA A 87 -4.50 -16.67 -0.44
C ALA A 87 -4.37 -17.61 -1.63
N ALA A 88 -3.16 -18.13 -1.93
CA ALA A 88 -2.92 -19.03 -3.05
C ALA A 88 -3.68 -20.35 -2.97
N GLY A 89 -4.00 -20.82 -1.76
CA GLY A 89 -4.80 -22.02 -1.52
C GLY A 89 -6.31 -21.77 -1.45
N SER A 90 -6.76 -20.53 -1.66
CA SER A 90 -8.13 -20.10 -1.39
C SER A 90 -8.79 -19.48 -2.62
N THR A 91 -10.09 -19.64 -2.77
CA THR A 91 -10.84 -18.97 -3.84
C THR A 91 -11.18 -17.54 -3.44
N ALA A 92 -10.73 -16.58 -4.23
CA ALA A 92 -11.06 -15.17 -4.02
C ALA A 92 -12.58 -14.95 -4.21
N PRO A 93 -13.25 -14.25 -3.28
CA PRO A 93 -14.60 -13.76 -3.55
C PRO A 93 -14.58 -12.71 -4.66
N PRO A 94 -15.73 -12.39 -5.28
CA PRO A 94 -15.84 -11.28 -6.20
C PRO A 94 -15.34 -9.98 -5.54
N VAL A 95 -14.54 -9.22 -6.29
CA VAL A 95 -14.06 -7.91 -5.84
C VAL A 95 -15.23 -6.93 -5.77
N SER A 96 -15.33 -6.22 -4.65
CA SER A 96 -16.34 -5.18 -4.44
C SER A 96 -15.71 -3.80 -4.58
N PRO A 97 -16.22 -2.92 -5.46
CA PRO A 97 -15.75 -1.53 -5.57
C PRO A 97 -15.88 -0.72 -4.28
N ALA A 98 -16.72 -1.16 -3.33
CA ALA A 98 -16.84 -0.53 -2.02
C ALA A 98 -15.64 -0.80 -1.08
N ASP A 99 -14.71 -1.68 -1.48
CA ASP A 99 -13.57 -2.06 -0.65
C ASP A 99 -12.40 -1.05 -0.73
N TRP A 100 -12.43 -0.10 -1.66
CA TRP A 100 -11.43 0.97 -1.75
C TRP A 100 -12.06 2.29 -2.16
N GLN A 101 -11.34 3.38 -1.94
CA GLN A 101 -11.70 4.70 -2.42
C GLN A 101 -10.49 5.38 -3.04
N ILE A 102 -10.71 6.12 -4.13
CA ILE A 102 -9.68 6.95 -4.74
C ILE A 102 -10.10 8.40 -4.55
N THR A 103 -9.25 9.19 -3.91
CA THR A 103 -9.48 10.62 -3.71
C THR A 103 -8.42 11.44 -4.43
N GLN A 104 -8.86 12.56 -4.97
CA GLN A 104 -8.01 13.58 -5.56
C GLN A 104 -7.97 14.75 -4.57
N ALA A 105 -6.83 14.98 -3.95
CA ALA A 105 -6.62 16.13 -3.08
C ALA A 105 -5.88 17.21 -3.87
N THR A 106 -6.48 18.40 -3.97
CA THR A 106 -5.77 19.59 -4.41
C THR A 106 -5.15 20.29 -3.19
N ALA A 107 -3.87 20.64 -3.27
CA ALA A 107 -3.25 21.48 -2.25
C ALA A 107 -4.01 22.81 -2.19
N THR A 108 -4.70 23.08 -1.09
CA THR A 108 -5.25 24.41 -0.82
C THR A 108 -4.07 25.34 -0.57
N HIS A 109 -3.60 26.00 -1.61
CA HIS A 109 -2.54 26.97 -1.47
C HIS A 109 -3.02 28.12 -0.57
N GLY A 110 -2.17 28.53 0.38
CA GLY A 110 -2.13 29.91 0.87
C GLY A 110 -1.96 30.90 -0.29
N PRO A 111 -1.85 32.22 -0.04
CA PRO A 111 -2.15 33.27 -1.02
C PRO A 111 -1.52 32.98 -2.38
N ALA A 112 -2.38 32.87 -3.39
CA ALA A 112 -2.07 32.42 -4.74
C ALA A 112 -0.83 33.15 -5.31
N GLY A 113 0.26 32.42 -5.49
CA GLY A 113 1.26 32.78 -6.48
C GLY A 113 0.64 32.67 -7.89
N PRO A 114 1.15 33.41 -8.89
CA PRO A 114 0.54 33.45 -10.21
C PRO A 114 0.40 32.04 -10.78
N SER A 115 -0.84 31.65 -11.04
CA SER A 115 -1.22 30.42 -11.72
C SER A 115 -0.60 30.40 -13.11
N SER A 116 0.44 29.58 -13.27
CA SER A 116 0.98 29.25 -14.59
C SER A 116 -0.04 28.36 -15.30
N GLU A 117 -0.64 28.87 -16.39
CA GLU A 117 -1.54 28.11 -17.29
C GLU A 117 -0.81 27.01 -18.11
N ALA A 118 0.44 26.69 -17.78
CA ALA A 118 1.17 25.61 -18.44
C ALA A 118 0.59 24.27 -17.97
N SER A 119 -0.06 23.55 -18.89
CA SER A 119 -0.35 22.11 -18.69
C SER A 119 0.93 21.41 -18.24
N PRO A 120 0.88 20.54 -17.21
CA PRO A 120 2.05 19.80 -16.79
C PRO A 120 2.62 18.99 -17.97
N PRO A 121 3.94 18.78 -18.01
CA PRO A 121 4.52 17.89 -19.01
C PRO A 121 3.86 16.51 -18.91
N VAL A 122 3.68 15.85 -20.07
CA VAL A 122 3.26 14.44 -20.12
C VAL A 122 4.25 13.65 -19.26
N GLY A 123 3.75 12.92 -18.26
CA GLY A 123 4.64 12.33 -17.26
C GLY A 123 4.23 12.61 -15.83
N GLU A 124 3.69 13.81 -15.59
CA GLU A 124 3.59 14.34 -14.23
C GLU A 124 2.13 14.61 -13.85
N LEU A 125 1.78 14.24 -12.62
CA LEU A 125 0.55 14.75 -12.02
C LEU A 125 0.69 16.27 -11.87
N PRO A 126 -0.41 17.04 -12.00
CA PRO A 126 -0.38 18.46 -11.65
C PRO A 126 0.25 18.64 -10.26
N PRO A 127 1.11 19.66 -10.07
CA PRO A 127 1.88 19.82 -8.83
C PRO A 127 1.00 19.96 -7.58
N ASP A 128 -0.23 20.43 -7.76
CA ASP A 128 -1.20 20.59 -6.69
C ASP A 128 -2.05 19.36 -6.45
N LEU A 129 -1.96 18.32 -7.29
CA LEU A 129 -2.82 17.15 -7.25
C LEU A 129 -2.12 15.95 -6.60
N THR A 130 -2.68 15.46 -5.50
CA THR A 130 -2.33 14.15 -4.94
C THR A 130 -3.46 13.17 -5.20
N LEU A 131 -3.13 12.01 -5.79
CA LEU A 131 -4.05 10.90 -5.96
C LEU A 131 -3.84 9.89 -4.84
N GLN A 132 -4.79 9.78 -3.91
CA GLN A 132 -4.69 8.88 -2.76
C GLN A 132 -5.59 7.66 -2.96
N LEU A 133 -5.05 6.47 -2.66
CA LEU A 133 -5.79 5.22 -2.59
C LEU A 133 -6.02 4.86 -1.13
N ASP A 134 -7.29 4.76 -0.73
CA ASP A 134 -7.71 4.35 0.60
C ASP A 134 -8.17 2.88 0.59
N LEU A 135 -7.48 2.04 1.37
CA LEU A 135 -7.76 0.61 1.57
C LEU A 135 -8.37 0.31 2.95
N HIS A 136 -8.69 1.31 3.77
CA HIS A 136 -9.34 1.11 5.07
C HIS A 136 -10.65 0.29 4.94
N PRO A 137 -11.53 0.50 3.94
CA PRO A 137 -12.76 -0.29 3.81
C PRO A 137 -12.47 -1.79 3.62
N LEU A 138 -11.52 -2.14 2.76
CA LEU A 138 -11.03 -3.52 2.58
C LEU A 138 -10.53 -4.08 3.90
N LEU A 139 -9.60 -3.39 4.56
CA LEU A 139 -8.96 -3.92 5.76
C LEU A 139 -9.95 -4.09 6.92
N LEU A 140 -10.93 -3.19 7.05
CA LEU A 140 -12.04 -3.37 7.99
C LEU A 140 -12.87 -4.61 7.70
N CYS A 141 -13.17 -4.89 6.43
CA CYS A 141 -13.86 -6.12 6.05
C CYS A 141 -13.08 -7.37 6.46
N LEU A 142 -11.74 -7.32 6.46
CA LEU A 142 -10.91 -8.44 6.92
C LEU A 142 -10.99 -8.66 8.43
N ALA A 143 -11.18 -7.60 9.22
CA ALA A 143 -11.28 -7.68 10.68
C ALA A 143 -12.49 -8.52 11.16
N ASP A 144 -13.48 -8.69 10.29
CA ASP A 144 -14.72 -9.45 10.53
C ASP A 144 -14.83 -10.67 9.59
N ALA A 145 -13.76 -11.01 8.87
CA ALA A 145 -13.76 -12.15 7.96
C ALA A 145 -13.84 -13.47 8.77
N PRO A 146 -14.86 -14.32 8.51
CA PRO A 146 -15.01 -15.57 9.25
C PRO A 146 -13.99 -16.64 8.84
N ASP A 147 -13.41 -16.51 7.65
CA ASP A 147 -12.44 -17.44 7.10
C ASP A 147 -11.20 -16.68 6.63
N ALA A 148 -10.05 -17.02 7.22
CA ALA A 148 -8.79 -16.34 6.94
C ALA A 148 -8.31 -16.59 5.50
N GLY A 149 -8.62 -17.76 4.93
CA GLY A 149 -8.31 -18.13 3.55
C GLY A 149 -8.95 -17.19 2.54
N ARG A 150 -10.28 -17.12 2.59
CA ARG A 150 -11.09 -16.21 1.79
C ARG A 150 -10.77 -14.74 2.07
N GLY A 151 -10.47 -14.39 3.33
CA GLY A 151 -10.00 -13.05 3.69
C GLY A 151 -8.70 -12.68 2.99
N ALA A 152 -7.70 -13.56 3.03
CA ALA A 152 -6.41 -13.37 2.37
C ALA A 152 -6.56 -13.29 0.85
N ALA A 153 -7.41 -14.13 0.26
CA ALA A 153 -7.70 -14.10 -1.18
C ALA A 153 -8.44 -12.81 -1.59
N ARG A 154 -9.40 -12.34 -0.78
CA ARG A 154 -10.07 -11.03 -0.99
C ARG A 154 -9.06 -9.89 -0.92
N PHE A 155 -8.16 -9.89 0.06
CA PHE A 155 -7.13 -8.86 0.17
C PHE A 155 -6.32 -8.70 -1.11
N HIS A 156 -5.78 -9.81 -1.65
CA HIS A 156 -4.96 -9.76 -2.87
C HIS A 156 -5.77 -9.36 -4.11
N ALA A 157 -6.97 -9.93 -4.29
CA ALA A 157 -7.83 -9.62 -5.42
C ALA A 157 -8.26 -8.15 -5.41
N THR A 158 -8.71 -7.65 -4.27
CA THR A 158 -9.10 -6.25 -4.10
C THR A 158 -7.91 -5.32 -4.25
N LEU A 159 -6.75 -5.62 -3.65
CA LEU A 159 -5.56 -4.78 -3.78
C LEU A 159 -5.13 -4.63 -5.25
N ALA A 160 -5.11 -5.72 -6.01
CA ALA A 160 -4.77 -5.66 -7.43
C ALA A 160 -5.79 -4.83 -8.24
N ALA A 161 -7.09 -5.00 -7.97
CA ALA A 161 -8.13 -4.21 -8.63
C ALA A 161 -8.05 -2.72 -8.27
N ALA A 162 -7.85 -2.41 -6.99
CA ALA A 162 -7.72 -1.06 -6.47
C ALA A 162 -6.50 -0.32 -7.05
N LEU A 163 -5.34 -1.00 -7.13
CA LEU A 163 -4.15 -0.45 -7.78
C LEU A 163 -4.36 -0.27 -9.29
N THR A 164 -5.06 -1.19 -9.96
CA THR A 164 -5.39 -1.05 -11.38
C THR A 164 -6.26 0.18 -11.64
N ASP A 165 -7.28 0.40 -10.80
CA ASP A 165 -8.17 1.56 -10.89
C ASP A 165 -7.44 2.88 -10.55
N TRP A 166 -6.56 2.84 -9.55
CA TRP A 166 -5.70 3.97 -9.19
C TRP A 166 -4.74 4.36 -10.33
N VAL A 167 -4.08 3.38 -10.95
CA VAL A 167 -3.22 3.60 -12.12
C VAL A 167 -4.01 4.07 -13.32
N ALA A 168 -5.19 3.49 -13.59
CA ALA A 168 -6.06 3.94 -14.68
C ALA A 168 -6.49 5.41 -14.48
N THR A 169 -6.72 5.82 -13.23
CA THR A 169 -7.02 7.21 -12.87
C THR A 169 -5.81 8.11 -13.10
N ALA A 170 -4.62 7.72 -12.62
CA ALA A 170 -3.38 8.46 -12.87
C ALA A 170 -3.08 8.61 -14.37
N ARG A 171 -3.28 7.56 -15.17
CA ARG A 171 -3.16 7.59 -16.63
C ARG A 171 -4.06 8.63 -17.28
N ARG A 172 -5.35 8.69 -16.87
CA ARG A 172 -6.29 9.71 -17.41
C ARG A 172 -5.85 11.14 -17.08
N LEU A 173 -5.18 11.34 -15.95
CA LEU A 173 -4.74 12.66 -15.49
C LEU A 173 -3.40 13.10 -16.11
N THR A 174 -2.52 12.16 -16.42
CA THR A 174 -1.12 12.43 -16.85
C THR A 174 -0.87 12.14 -18.33
N GLY A 175 -1.72 11.34 -18.97
CA GLY A 175 -1.48 10.79 -20.30
C GLY A 175 -0.46 9.65 -20.34
N CYS A 176 0.14 9.25 -19.22
CA CYS A 176 1.13 8.17 -19.17
C CYS A 176 0.46 6.80 -19.27
N ASP A 177 0.88 6.00 -20.24
CA ASP A 177 0.45 4.62 -20.43
C ASP A 177 1.54 3.60 -20.05
N THR A 178 2.82 3.96 -19.99
CA THR A 178 3.86 3.07 -19.47
C THR A 178 3.89 3.09 -17.93
N VAL A 179 3.77 1.91 -17.32
CA VAL A 179 3.74 1.68 -15.87
C VAL A 179 4.89 0.76 -15.48
N VAL A 180 5.71 1.21 -14.52
CA VAL A 180 6.81 0.40 -13.96
C VAL A 180 6.37 -0.22 -12.63
N LEU A 181 6.49 -1.55 -12.51
CA LEU A 181 6.25 -2.30 -11.28
C LEU A 181 7.58 -2.58 -10.58
N SER A 182 7.76 -2.00 -9.39
CA SER A 182 8.96 -2.16 -8.55
C SER A 182 8.60 -2.06 -7.06
N GLY A 183 9.57 -2.32 -6.19
CA GLY A 183 9.43 -2.33 -4.74
C GLY A 183 9.30 -3.74 -4.15
N GLY A 184 9.62 -3.89 -2.86
CA GLY A 184 9.66 -5.19 -2.17
C GLY A 184 8.33 -5.96 -2.18
N CYS A 185 7.19 -5.26 -2.17
CA CYS A 185 5.86 -5.89 -2.24
C CYS A 185 5.61 -6.63 -3.57
N LEU A 186 6.36 -6.33 -4.63
CA LEU A 186 6.22 -6.97 -5.94
C LEU A 186 6.92 -8.34 -6.01
N HIS A 187 7.59 -8.78 -4.94
CA HIS A 187 7.95 -10.20 -4.76
C HIS A 187 6.72 -11.08 -4.54
N ASN A 188 5.59 -10.49 -4.11
CA ASN A 188 4.34 -11.22 -3.96
C ASN A 188 3.83 -11.65 -5.35
N ARG A 189 3.78 -12.95 -5.60
CA ARG A 189 3.50 -13.52 -6.92
C ARG A 189 2.06 -13.32 -7.32
N LEU A 190 1.12 -13.38 -6.37
CA LEU A 190 -0.30 -13.16 -6.62
C LEU A 190 -0.54 -11.71 -7.08
N LEU A 191 0.02 -10.74 -6.35
CA LEU A 191 -0.09 -9.32 -6.69
C LEU A 191 0.59 -9.02 -8.03
N SER A 192 1.84 -9.47 -8.20
CA SER A 192 2.60 -9.23 -9.42
C SER A 192 1.90 -9.82 -10.64
N ALA A 193 1.45 -11.08 -10.58
CA ALA A 193 0.73 -11.72 -11.68
C ALA A 193 -0.59 -11.00 -11.99
N ALA A 194 -1.35 -10.59 -10.97
CA ALA A 194 -2.61 -9.89 -11.16
C ALA A 194 -2.40 -8.53 -11.85
N LEU A 195 -1.39 -7.75 -11.44
CA LEU A 195 -1.10 -6.44 -12.04
C LEU A 195 -0.61 -6.56 -13.49
N HIS A 196 0.26 -7.54 -13.79
CA HIS A 196 0.69 -7.80 -15.17
C HIS A 196 -0.49 -8.21 -16.07
N ALA A 197 -1.52 -8.86 -15.52
CA ALA A 197 -2.71 -9.23 -16.26
C ALA A 197 -3.73 -8.08 -16.42
N SER A 198 -3.92 -7.26 -15.39
CA SER A 198 -5.00 -6.26 -15.35
C SER A 198 -4.62 -4.90 -15.96
N LEU A 199 -3.38 -4.46 -15.81
CA LEU A 199 -2.94 -3.14 -16.30
C LEU A 199 -2.98 -3.02 -17.84
N PRO A 200 -2.62 -4.04 -18.63
CA PRO A 200 -2.79 -3.98 -20.08
C PRO A 200 -4.25 -3.81 -20.52
N ALA A 201 -5.19 -4.39 -19.77
CA ALA A 201 -6.62 -4.27 -20.07
C ALA A 201 -7.17 -2.84 -19.90
N VAL A 202 -6.46 -1.98 -19.14
CA VAL A 202 -6.77 -0.54 -18.99
C VAL A 202 -5.88 0.35 -19.85
N GLY A 203 -5.20 -0.24 -20.84
CA GLY A 203 -4.40 0.48 -21.83
C GLY A 203 -3.04 0.94 -21.32
N CYS A 204 -2.45 0.21 -20.37
CA CYS A 204 -1.10 0.47 -19.88
C CYS A 204 -0.10 -0.55 -20.43
N GLU A 205 1.07 -0.09 -20.85
CA GLU A 205 2.25 -0.94 -21.04
C GLU A 205 2.89 -1.20 -19.66
N VAL A 206 3.21 -2.45 -19.35
CA VAL A 206 3.75 -2.82 -18.03
C VAL A 206 5.21 -3.24 -18.15
N LEU A 207 6.07 -2.56 -17.41
CA LEU A 207 7.49 -2.89 -17.26
C LEU A 207 7.75 -3.40 -15.84
N GLY A 208 8.44 -4.53 -15.72
CA GLY A 208 8.77 -5.15 -14.45
C GLY A 208 10.23 -5.58 -14.38
N ALA A 209 10.75 -5.73 -13.17
CA ALA A 209 12.11 -6.25 -12.96
C ALA A 209 12.21 -7.72 -13.43
N GLN A 210 13.18 -8.03 -14.29
CA GLN A 210 13.43 -9.39 -14.80
C GLN A 210 14.75 -9.99 -14.31
N ARG A 211 15.82 -9.20 -14.38
CA ARG A 211 17.21 -9.66 -14.10
C ARG A 211 17.68 -9.33 -12.68
N LEU A 212 17.04 -8.35 -12.05
CA LEU A 212 17.37 -7.86 -10.73
C LEU A 212 16.13 -7.90 -9.85
N SER A 213 16.33 -7.85 -8.54
CA SER A 213 15.23 -7.78 -7.59
C SER A 213 14.45 -6.48 -7.78
N PRO A 214 13.10 -6.51 -7.73
CA PRO A 214 12.29 -5.29 -7.62
C PRO A 214 12.46 -4.62 -6.24
N GLY A 215 13.03 -5.28 -5.24
CA GLY A 215 13.28 -4.71 -3.91
C GLY A 215 14.65 -4.07 -3.76
N ASP A 216 15.04 -3.84 -2.50
CA ASP A 216 16.21 -3.03 -2.14
C ASP A 216 17.54 -3.57 -2.69
N ALA A 217 17.63 -4.87 -2.98
CA ALA A 217 18.79 -5.47 -3.64
C ALA A 217 19.03 -4.90 -5.07
N GLY A 218 18.02 -4.32 -5.72
CA GLY A 218 18.13 -3.62 -7.00
C GLY A 218 18.32 -2.10 -6.88
N LEU A 219 18.23 -1.53 -5.67
CA LEU A 219 18.14 -0.08 -5.47
C LEU A 219 19.40 0.67 -5.93
N ALA A 220 20.58 0.10 -5.67
CA ALA A 220 21.86 0.70 -6.04
C ALA A 220 21.97 0.97 -7.55
N LEU A 221 21.39 0.11 -8.40
CA LEU A 221 21.37 0.35 -9.85
C LEU A 221 20.52 1.57 -10.21
N GLY A 222 19.33 1.68 -9.63
CA GLY A 222 18.44 2.83 -9.85
C GLY A 222 19.10 4.14 -9.42
N GLN A 223 19.78 4.13 -8.26
CA GLN A 223 20.54 5.27 -7.77
C GLN A 223 21.67 5.68 -8.73
N ALA A 224 22.46 4.72 -9.21
CA ALA A 224 23.53 5.00 -10.17
C ALA A 224 22.98 5.58 -11.49
N TRP A 225 21.87 5.05 -11.99
CA TRP A 225 21.25 5.53 -13.23
C TRP A 225 20.75 6.98 -13.12
N VAL A 226 20.05 7.30 -12.03
CA VAL A 226 19.58 8.67 -11.76
C VAL A 226 20.75 9.63 -11.62
N ALA A 227 21.80 9.26 -10.90
CA ALA A 227 23.00 10.09 -10.75
C ALA A 227 23.66 10.39 -12.10
N LEU A 228 23.80 9.38 -12.97
CA LEU A 228 24.34 9.57 -14.33
C LEU A 228 23.50 10.54 -15.17
N HIS A 229 22.16 10.46 -15.09
CA HIS A 229 21.27 11.37 -15.82
C HIS A 229 21.37 12.82 -15.32
N GLN A 230 21.46 12.99 -14.00
CA GLN A 230 21.60 14.32 -13.40
C GLN A 230 22.95 14.97 -13.71
N LEU A 231 24.02 14.17 -13.85
CA LEU A 231 25.33 14.67 -14.26
C LEU A 231 25.32 15.08 -15.73
N ALA A 232 24.81 14.23 -16.62
CA ALA A 232 24.70 14.54 -18.05
C ALA A 232 23.87 15.81 -18.31
N ALA A 233 22.75 15.99 -17.60
CA ALA A 233 21.89 17.17 -17.74
C ALA A 233 22.53 18.48 -17.25
N LYS A 234 23.57 18.42 -16.40
CA LYS A 234 24.31 19.60 -15.93
C LYS A 234 25.46 20.02 -16.86
N GLU A 235 25.86 19.14 -17.78
CA GLU A 235 26.96 19.39 -18.73
C GLU A 235 26.48 20.00 -20.07
N THR A 236 25.18 20.01 -20.32
CA THR A 236 24.46 20.72 -21.40
C THR A 236 23.88 22.04 -20.90
#